data_AF-A0A2D4LS13-F1
#
_entry.id   AF-A0A2D4LS13-F1
#
_cell.length_a   1.000
_cell.length_b   1.000
_cell.length_c   1.000
_cell.angle_alpha   90.00
_cell.angle_beta   90.00
_cell.angle_gamma   90.00
#
_symmetry.space_group_name_H-M   'P 1'
#
loop_
_entity.id
_entity.type
_entity.pdbx_description
1 polymer ?
#
loop_
_entity_poly.entity_id
_entity_poly.type
_entity_poly.pdbx_seq_one_letter_code
_entity_poly.pdbx_strand_id
1 'polypeptide(L)'
;IAGSEPSATEALPEVHKKFFNLETDFSKFLETPQVDEPIVALASASTIPTEAEEALKPEDKKAELALRKAQHSDAWAIKVATAASFFTRASLRWLRHLRSNIPSSNIRAQQDIAKLIVAAEFSADATFH
;
A
#
# COMPACT_ATOMS: atom_id res chain seq x y z
N ILE A 1 -33.38 6.46 -33.87
CA ILE A 1 -31.95 6.11 -34.09
C ILE A 1 -31.32 6.11 -32.71
N ALA A 2 -31.01 4.91 -32.22
CA ALA A 2 -30.46 4.66 -30.90
C ALA A 2 -28.91 4.65 -30.96
N GLY A 3 -28.28 4.96 -29.82
CA GLY A 3 -26.86 4.73 -29.52
C GLY A 3 -25.91 5.80 -30.10
N SER A 4 -24.88 6.28 -29.41
CA SER A 4 -24.15 5.71 -28.28
C SER A 4 -23.45 6.86 -27.53
N GLU A 5 -23.60 6.90 -26.21
CA GLU A 5 -22.63 7.58 -25.34
C GLU A 5 -21.27 6.86 -25.46
N PRO A 6 -20.14 7.58 -25.41
CA PRO A 6 -18.84 6.95 -25.29
C PRO A 6 -18.66 6.40 -23.87
N SER A 7 -18.68 5.07 -23.78
CA SER A 7 -18.32 4.28 -22.61
C SER A 7 -16.89 4.58 -22.16
N ALA A 8 -16.74 5.32 -21.07
CA ALA A 8 -15.49 5.45 -20.34
C ALA A 8 -15.36 4.25 -19.39
N THR A 9 -14.83 3.14 -19.88
CA THR A 9 -14.24 2.11 -19.01
C THR A 9 -13.04 1.49 -19.73
N GLU A 10 -12.06 2.32 -20.06
CA GLU A 10 -10.68 1.81 -20.14
C GLU A 10 -10.25 1.52 -18.70
N ALA A 11 -10.32 0.25 -18.32
CA ALA A 11 -9.59 -0.25 -17.17
C ALA A 11 -8.12 0.09 -17.41
N LEU A 12 -7.59 1.04 -16.63
CA LEU A 12 -6.18 1.38 -16.64
C LEU A 12 -5.38 0.08 -16.57
N PRO A 13 -4.37 -0.12 -17.43
CA PRO A 13 -3.55 -1.33 -17.39
C PRO A 13 -3.09 -1.51 -15.96
N GLU A 14 -3.19 -2.75 -15.46
CA GLU A 14 -2.75 -3.16 -14.13
C GLU A 14 -1.23 -2.94 -14.08
N VAL A 15 -0.83 -1.69 -13.89
CA VAL A 15 0.55 -1.30 -13.63
C VAL A 15 0.86 -2.05 -12.37
N HIS A 16 1.62 -3.15 -12.49
CA HIS A 16 2.29 -3.79 -11.38
C HIS A 16 3.03 -2.68 -10.65
N LYS A 17 2.38 -2.14 -9.61
CA LYS A 17 2.84 -1.02 -8.81
C LYS A 17 3.97 -1.58 -7.97
N LYS A 18 5.14 -1.63 -8.60
CA LYS A 18 6.38 -2.08 -7.97
C LYS A 18 6.84 -0.99 -7.03
N PHE A 19 6.92 -1.32 -5.75
CA PHE A 19 7.61 -0.51 -4.77
C PHE A 19 9.09 -0.94 -4.77
N PHE A 20 9.93 -0.22 -5.52
CA PHE A 20 11.37 -0.51 -5.63
C PHE A 20 12.12 -0.41 -4.29
N ASN A 21 11.55 0.32 -3.34
CA ASN A 21 12.14 0.58 -2.02
C ASN A 21 11.63 -0.38 -0.94
N LEU A 22 10.75 -1.32 -1.29
CA LEU A 22 10.12 -2.21 -0.33
C LEU A 22 10.85 -3.56 -0.32
N GLU A 23 11.31 -3.99 0.85
CA GLU A 23 11.95 -5.29 1.00
C GLU A 23 10.98 -6.41 0.64
N THR A 24 11.48 -7.43 -0.08
CA THR A 24 10.64 -8.54 -0.55
C THR A 24 9.99 -9.28 0.62
N ASP A 25 10.70 -9.44 1.74
CA ASP A 25 10.18 -10.16 2.91
C ASP A 25 9.12 -9.34 3.66
N PHE A 26 9.27 -8.02 3.74
CA PHE A 26 8.20 -7.14 4.24
C PHE A 26 6.96 -7.17 3.33
N SER A 27 7.15 -7.25 2.01
CA SER A 27 6.04 -7.40 1.07
C SER A 27 5.25 -8.70 1.29
N LYS A 28 5.96 -9.81 1.52
CA LYS A 28 5.37 -11.13 1.80
C LYS A 28 4.62 -11.17 3.12
N PHE A 29 5.16 -10.52 4.17
CA PHE A 29 4.50 -10.45 5.47
C PHE A 29 3.13 -9.76 5.42
N LEU A 30 2.94 -8.83 4.47
CA LEU A 30 1.69 -8.12 4.26
C LEU A 30 0.71 -8.84 3.33
N GLU A 31 1.08 -9.99 2.77
CA GLU A 31 0.14 -10.83 2.02
C GLU A 31 -0.87 -11.45 2.98
N THR A 32 -2.11 -11.65 2.52
CA THR A 32 -3.14 -12.27 3.33
C THR A 32 -2.69 -13.69 3.70
N PRO A 33 -2.56 -14.04 5.00
CA PRO A 33 -2.20 -15.38 5.42
C PRO A 33 -3.23 -16.37 4.87
N GLN A 34 -2.76 -17.44 4.24
CA GLN A 34 -3.62 -18.59 4.06
C GLN A 34 -3.79 -19.31 5.40
N VAL A 35 -5.00 -19.78 5.67
CA VAL A 35 -5.24 -20.66 6.81
C VAL A 35 -4.53 -21.98 6.54
N ASP A 36 -3.72 -22.44 7.48
CA ASP A 36 -2.99 -23.70 7.34
C ASP A 36 -3.96 -24.85 7.08
N GLU A 37 -3.65 -25.66 6.06
CA GLU A 37 -4.42 -26.84 5.66
C GLU A 37 -4.75 -27.80 6.82
N PRO A 38 -3.85 -28.08 7.80
CA PRO A 38 -4.21 -28.86 8.99
C PRO A 38 -5.20 -28.14 9.94
N ILE A 39 -5.21 -26.80 10.01
CA ILE A 39 -6.20 -26.05 10.80
C ILE A 39 -7.56 -26.11 10.10
N VAL A 40 -7.59 -26.00 8.77
CA VAL A 40 -8.79 -26.21 7.96
C VAL A 40 -9.34 -27.63 8.19
N ALA A 41 -8.48 -28.65 8.10
CA ALA A 41 -8.88 -30.04 8.30
C ALA A 41 -9.34 -30.34 9.74
N LEU A 42 -8.70 -29.75 10.76
CA LEU A 42 -9.08 -29.91 12.16
C LEU A 42 -10.43 -29.23 12.48
N ALA A 43 -10.67 -28.04 11.94
CA ALA A 43 -11.96 -27.36 12.05
C ALA A 43 -13.08 -28.17 11.36
N SER A 44 -12.79 -28.80 10.21
CA SER A 44 -13.71 -29.71 9.53
C SER A 44 -13.96 -31.00 10.33
N ALA A 45 -12.94 -31.55 11.00
CA ALA A 45 -13.05 -32.79 11.77
C ALA A 45 -13.78 -32.63 13.12
N SER A 46 -13.82 -31.43 13.69
CA SER A 46 -14.57 -31.15 14.93
C SER A 46 -16.08 -31.01 14.72
N THR A 47 -16.55 -31.04 13.47
CA THR A 47 -17.96 -30.91 13.09
C THR A 47 -18.43 -32.28 12.59
N ILE A 48 -19.44 -32.87 13.25
CA ILE A 48 -20.04 -34.17 12.90
C ILE A 48 -20.37 -34.19 11.39
N PRO A 49 -20.05 -35.28 10.66
CA PRO A 49 -20.00 -35.25 9.19
C PRO A 49 -21.41 -35.18 8.59
N THR A 50 -21.79 -34.00 8.14
CA THR A 50 -22.70 -33.80 7.02
C THR A 50 -22.20 -32.58 6.24
N GLU A 51 -21.59 -32.82 5.07
CA GLU A 51 -21.31 -31.80 4.03
C GLU A 51 -20.32 -30.67 4.39
N ALA A 52 -19.02 -30.98 4.27
CA ALA A 52 -17.90 -30.12 4.67
C ALA A 52 -17.69 -28.85 3.81
N GLU A 53 -18.42 -28.64 2.71
CA GLU A 53 -18.33 -27.38 1.92
C GLU A 53 -19.28 -26.26 2.44
N GLU A 54 -20.19 -26.57 3.37
CA GLU A 54 -21.20 -25.62 3.89
C GLU A 54 -21.01 -25.17 5.36
N ALA A 55 -19.88 -25.45 5.99
CA ALA A 55 -19.70 -25.29 7.45
C ALA A 55 -19.56 -23.85 8.01
N LEU A 56 -19.72 -22.80 7.19
CA LEU A 56 -19.83 -21.41 7.66
C LEU A 56 -21.19 -20.87 7.24
N LYS A 57 -21.90 -20.25 8.18
CA LYS A 57 -23.16 -19.58 7.86
C LYS A 57 -22.90 -18.53 6.76
N PRO A 58 -23.86 -18.26 5.87
CA PRO A 58 -23.64 -17.32 4.77
C PRO A 58 -23.22 -15.92 5.26
N GLU A 59 -23.60 -15.55 6.48
CA GLU A 59 -23.15 -14.35 7.19
C GLU A 59 -21.65 -14.41 7.52
N ASP A 60 -21.16 -15.54 8.04
CA ASP A 60 -19.76 -15.73 8.42
C ASP A 60 -18.85 -15.75 7.18
N LYS A 61 -19.28 -16.40 6.09
CA LYS A 61 -18.55 -16.36 4.79
C LYS A 61 -18.42 -14.93 4.26
N LYS A 62 -19.48 -14.11 4.40
CA LYS A 62 -19.45 -12.69 4.00
C LYS A 62 -18.52 -11.88 4.89
N ALA A 63 -18.54 -12.13 6.20
CA ALA A 63 -17.67 -11.45 7.17
C ALA A 63 -16.19 -11.77 6.90
N GLU A 64 -15.86 -13.04 6.66
CA GLU A 64 -14.50 -13.46 6.30
C GLU A 64 -14.02 -12.80 5.00
N LEU A 65 -14.85 -12.81 3.95
CA LEU A 65 -14.51 -12.15 2.69
C LEU A 65 -14.29 -10.64 2.87
N ALA A 66 -15.12 -9.98 3.70
CA ALA A 66 -14.95 -8.58 4.03
C ALA A 66 -13.63 -8.32 4.76
N LEU A 67 -13.27 -9.18 5.71
CA LEU A 67 -12.01 -9.09 6.44
C LEU A 67 -10.80 -9.25 5.52
N ARG A 68 -10.80 -10.25 4.63
CA ARG A 68 -9.69 -10.45 3.67
C ARG A 68 -9.52 -9.25 2.74
N LYS A 69 -10.62 -8.65 2.28
CA LYS A 69 -10.58 -7.44 1.45
C LYS A 69 -10.02 -6.24 2.22
N ALA A 70 -10.45 -6.03 3.46
CA ALA A 70 -9.94 -4.98 4.33
C ALA A 70 -8.44 -5.15 4.60
N GLN A 71 -8.00 -6.37 4.95
CA GLN A 71 -6.58 -6.67 5.14
C GLN A 71 -5.77 -6.40 3.86
N HIS A 72 -6.28 -6.77 2.69
CA HIS A 72 -5.60 -6.49 1.43
C HIS A 72 -5.46 -4.98 1.18
N SER A 73 -6.49 -4.18 1.46
CA SER A 73 -6.42 -2.73 1.34
C SER A 73 -5.45 -2.11 2.36
N ASP A 74 -5.45 -2.61 3.60
CA ASP A 74 -4.57 -2.12 4.67
C ASP A 74 -3.11 -2.44 4.36
N ALA A 75 -2.83 -3.67 3.92
CA ALA A 75 -1.52 -4.08 3.43
C ALA A 75 -1.03 -3.14 2.31
N TRP A 76 -1.91 -2.82 1.36
CA TRP A 76 -1.64 -1.87 0.29
C TRP A 76 -1.32 -0.47 0.81
N ALA A 77 -2.11 0.03 1.75
CA ALA A 77 -1.90 1.33 2.38
C ALA A 77 -0.55 1.38 3.11
N ILE A 78 -0.18 0.34 3.84
CA ILE A 78 1.11 0.23 4.53
C ILE A 78 2.26 0.25 3.52
N LYS A 79 2.18 -0.50 2.42
CA LYS A 79 3.21 -0.51 1.37
C LYS A 79 3.40 0.89 0.76
N VAL A 80 2.29 1.58 0.44
CA VAL A 80 2.30 2.94 -0.11
C VAL A 80 2.90 3.94 0.89
N ALA A 81 2.43 3.91 2.14
CA ALA A 81 2.91 4.81 3.20
C ALA A 81 4.41 4.62 3.47
N THR A 82 4.86 3.36 3.52
CA THR A 82 6.28 3.02 3.70
C THR A 82 7.12 3.57 2.54
N ALA A 83 6.72 3.29 1.30
CA ALA A 83 7.43 3.78 0.12
C ALA A 83 7.47 5.31 0.04
N ALA A 84 6.36 5.97 0.37
CA ALA A 84 6.28 7.44 0.44
C ALA A 84 7.19 8.01 1.53
N SER A 85 7.20 7.40 2.73
CA SER A 85 8.07 7.83 3.84
C SER A 85 9.55 7.70 3.48
N PHE A 86 9.95 6.58 2.87
CA PHE A 86 11.31 6.39 2.36
C PHE A 86 11.68 7.45 1.32
N PHE A 87 10.81 7.69 0.34
CA PHE A 87 11.04 8.69 -0.70
C PHE A 87 11.22 10.09 -0.10
N THR A 88 10.32 10.51 0.80
CA THR A 88 10.37 11.85 1.43
C THR A 88 11.63 12.01 2.30
N ARG A 89 12.02 10.99 3.06
CA ARG A 89 13.26 11.03 3.86
C ARG A 89 14.53 11.05 2.99
N ALA A 90 14.54 10.29 1.89
CA ALA A 90 15.66 10.26 0.96
C ALA A 90 15.78 11.59 0.19
N SER A 91 14.67 12.12 -0.31
CA SER A 91 14.64 13.40 -1.02
C SER A 91 15.06 14.55 -0.10
N LEU A 92 14.66 14.55 1.17
CA LEU A 92 15.11 15.54 2.15
C LEU A 92 16.64 15.50 2.37
N ARG A 93 17.24 14.30 2.48
CA ARG A 93 18.70 14.16 2.55
C ARG A 93 19.38 14.71 1.30
N TRP A 94 18.84 14.38 0.13
CA TRP A 94 19.35 14.88 -1.15
C TRP A 94 19.22 16.41 -1.27
N LEU A 95 18.09 17.00 -0.89
CA LEU A 95 17.86 18.44 -0.92
C LEU A 95 18.82 19.20 0.01
N ARG A 96 19.06 18.69 1.22
CA ARG A 96 20.05 19.26 2.15
C ARG A 96 21.46 19.21 1.56
N HIS A 97 21.83 18.09 0.96
CA HIS A 97 23.12 17.96 0.27
C HIS A 97 23.24 18.93 -0.92
N LEU A 98 22.20 19.02 -1.76
CA LEU A 98 22.16 19.94 -2.89
C LEU A 98 22.31 21.40 -2.46
N ARG A 99 21.64 21.80 -1.36
CA ARG A 99 21.74 23.14 -0.79
C ARG A 99 23.17 23.49 -0.37
N SER A 100 23.90 22.54 0.20
CA SER A 100 25.30 22.73 0.61
C SER A 100 26.28 22.84 -0.56
N ASN A 101 25.96 22.25 -1.72
CA ASN A 101 26.83 22.26 -2.90
C ASN A 101 26.59 23.45 -3.84
N ILE A 102 25.40 24.06 -3.81
CA ILE A 102 25.09 25.19 -4.68
C ILE A 102 25.80 26.46 -4.16
N PRO A 103 26.49 27.22 -5.05
CA PRO A 103 27.11 28.48 -4.67
C PRO A 103 26.13 29.44 -4.00
N SER A 104 26.56 30.05 -2.89
CA SER A 104 25.73 31.00 -2.13
C SER A 104 25.36 32.27 -2.90
N SER A 105 26.06 32.56 -4.00
CA SER A 105 25.72 33.64 -4.93
C SER A 105 24.39 33.40 -5.67
N ASN A 106 23.95 32.14 -5.80
CA ASN A 106 22.66 31.81 -6.40
C ASN A 106 21.54 31.85 -5.34
N ILE A 107 21.17 33.07 -4.96
CA ILE A 107 20.18 33.35 -3.91
C ILE A 107 18.82 32.69 -4.22
N ARG A 108 18.41 32.71 -5.50
CA ARG A 108 17.13 32.11 -5.93
C ARG A 108 17.12 30.60 -5.68
N ALA A 109 18.13 29.89 -6.16
CA ALA A 109 18.22 28.44 -5.96
C ALA A 109 18.30 28.07 -4.47
N GLN A 110 19.04 28.84 -3.66
CA GLN A 110 19.10 28.66 -2.22
C GLN A 110 17.73 28.81 -1.54
N GLN A 111 16.94 29.82 -1.93
CA GLN A 111 15.60 30.05 -1.40
C GLN A 111 14.61 28.96 -1.83
N ASP A 112 14.64 28.56 -3.11
CA ASP A 112 13.72 27.55 -3.62
C ASP A 112 13.98 26.19 -2.98
N ILE A 113 15.24 25.80 -2.79
CA ILE A 113 15.59 24.57 -2.07
C ILE A 113 15.20 24.67 -0.58
N ALA A 114 15.34 25.83 0.05
CA ALA A 114 14.88 26.01 1.42
C ALA A 114 13.36 25.78 1.54
N LYS A 115 12.55 26.29 0.61
CA LYS A 115 11.10 26.04 0.56
C LYS A 115 10.80 24.55 0.36
N LEU A 116 11.53 23.87 -0.53
CA LEU A 116 11.37 22.43 -0.75
C LEU A 116 11.74 21.60 0.48
N ILE A 117 12.78 21.98 1.23
CA ILE A 117 13.15 21.32 2.49
C ILE A 117 12.00 21.45 3.50
N VAL A 118 11.45 22.64 3.70
CA VAL A 118 10.33 22.86 4.63
C VAL A 118 9.10 22.03 4.22
N ALA A 119 8.77 22.00 2.93
CA ALA A 119 7.66 21.19 2.42
C ALA A 119 7.89 19.69 2.65
N ALA A 120 9.11 19.20 2.38
CA ALA A 120 9.46 17.79 2.57
C ALA A 120 9.50 17.40 4.06
N GLU A 121 9.95 18.29 4.95
CA GLU A 121 9.90 18.09 6.40
C GLU A 121 8.45 17.96 6.90
N PHE A 122 7.55 18.83 6.43
CA PHE A 122 6.13 18.72 6.73
C PHE A 122 5.52 17.40 6.22
N SER A 123 5.84 16.99 4.98
CA SER A 123 5.35 15.70 4.45
C SER A 123 5.93 14.49 5.19
N ALA A 124 7.17 14.57 5.68
CA ALA A 124 7.79 13.50 6.45
C ALA A 124 7.13 13.33 7.83
N ASP A 125 6.71 14.43 8.45
CA ASP A 125 5.99 14.44 9.72
C ASP A 125 4.56 13.90 9.54
N ALA A 126 3.87 14.34 8.49
CA ALA A 126 2.52 13.88 8.15
C ALA A 126 2.44 12.38 7.79
N THR A 127 3.56 11.75 7.41
CA THR A 127 3.61 10.32 7.10
C THR A 127 4.00 9.45 8.31
N PHE A 128 4.13 10.03 9.51
CA PHE A 128 4.48 9.31 10.75
C PHE A 128 3.29 9.07 11.70
N HIS A 129 2.10 9.60 11.41
CA HIS A 129 0.87 9.47 12.21
C HIS A 129 -0.18 8.59 11.52
#